data_AF-A0A963A5Y0-F1
#
_entry.id   AF-A0A963A5Y0-F1
#
_cell.length_a   1.000
_cell.length_b   1.000
_cell.length_c   1.000
_cell.angle_alpha   90.00
_cell.angle_beta   90.00
_cell.angle_gamma   90.00
#
_symmetry.space_group_name_H-M   'P 1'
#
loop_
_entity.id
_entity.type
_entity.pdbx_description
1 polymer ?
#
loop_
_entity_poly.entity_id
_entity_poly.type
_entity_poly.pdbx_seq_one_letter_code
_entity_poly.pdbx_strand_id
1 'polypeptide(L)' 'MGFLQNGKWVDQWYDTASSGGEFRRQDSRFRNWVTADGGAGPSGQGGFRAEPGRYHLYVSLACPWAHRT' A
#
# COMPACT_ATOMS: atom_id res chain seq x y z
N MET A 1 -17.37 2.39 -3.55
CA MET A 1 -15.90 2.17 -3.48
C MET A 1 -15.35 3.49 -3.01
N GLY A 2 -14.57 3.54 -1.93
CA GLY A 2 -14.12 4.80 -1.35
C GLY A 2 -12.60 4.92 -1.30
N PHE A 3 -12.12 6.10 -0.94
CA PHE A 3 -10.71 6.39 -0.76
C PHE A 3 -10.50 7.38 0.39
N LEU A 4 -9.25 7.53 0.83
CA LEU A 4 -8.89 8.57 1.80
C LEU A 4 -8.52 9.87 1.08
N GLN A 5 -9.21 10.96 1.40
CA GLN A 5 -8.87 12.32 0.98
C GLN A 5 -8.50 13.14 2.21
N ASN A 6 -7.25 13.61 2.28
CA ASN A 6 -6.73 14.38 3.41
C ASN A 6 -7.00 13.72 4.78
N GLY A 7 -6.80 12.40 4.85
CA GLY A 7 -7.00 11.61 6.08
C GLY A 7 -8.46 11.30 6.42
N LYS A 8 -9.43 11.73 5.61
CA LYS A 8 -10.85 11.42 5.81
C LYS A 8 -11.34 10.41 4.79
N TRP A 9 -12.13 9.44 5.23
CA TRP A 9 -12.79 8.49 4.33
C TRP A 9 -13.88 9.21 3.55
N VAL A 10 -13.88 9.05 2.23
CA VAL A 10 -14.94 9.52 1.34
C VAL A 10 -15.47 8.33 0.54
N ASP A 11 -16.79 8.20 0.47
CA ASP A 11 -17.47 7.21 -0.37
C ASP A 11 -17.88 7.87 -1.69
N GLN A 12 -16.89 8.09 -2.55
CA GLN A 12 -17.05 8.71 -3.86
C GLN A 12 -16.35 7.87 -4.93
N TRP A 13 -16.91 7.93 -6.14
CA TRP A 13 -16.29 7.28 -7.30
C TRP A 13 -15.01 8.01 -7.73
N TYR A 14 -14.11 7.29 -8.39
CA TYR A 14 -12.89 7.86 -8.94
C TYR A 14 -13.22 8.77 -10.12
N ASP A 15 -12.49 9.88 -10.26
CA ASP A 15 -12.63 10.74 -11.42
C ASP A 15 -12.08 10.03 -12.67
N THR A 16 -12.97 9.41 -13.43
CA THR A 16 -12.67 8.80 -14.73
C THR A 16 -12.91 9.76 -15.89
N ALA A 17 -13.54 10.93 -15.66
CA ALA A 17 -13.77 11.89 -16.72
C ALA A 17 -12.44 12.50 -17.20
N SER A 18 -11.52 12.77 -16.27
CA SER A 18 -10.18 13.28 -16.58
C SER A 18 -9.26 12.27 -17.29
N SER A 19 -9.59 10.98 -17.28
CA SER A 19 -8.84 9.90 -17.92
C SER A 19 -9.55 9.30 -19.15
N GLY A 20 -10.54 9.99 -19.72
CA GLY A 20 -11.26 9.51 -20.90
C GLY A 20 -12.10 8.25 -20.65
N GLY A 21 -12.57 8.07 -19.42
CA GLY A 21 -13.36 6.91 -18.97
C GLY A 21 -12.53 5.78 -18.36
N GLU A 22 -11.19 5.84 -18.43
CA GLU A 22 -10.31 4.79 -17.90
C GLU A 22 -10.23 4.86 -16.37
N PHE A 23 -10.50 3.75 -15.68
CA PHE A 23 -10.19 3.64 -14.27
C PHE A 23 -8.68 3.50 -14.05
N ARG A 24 -8.03 4.55 -13.52
CA ARG A 24 -6.62 4.53 -13.13
C ARG A 24 -6.49 4.33 -11.63
N ARG A 25 -5.93 3.20 -11.24
CA ARG A 25 -5.67 2.88 -9.84
C ARG A 25 -4.54 3.78 -9.31
N GLN A 26 -4.68 4.31 -8.09
CA GLN A 26 -3.57 4.98 -7.44
C GLN A 26 -2.44 3.99 -7.13
N ASP A 27 -1.20 4.45 -7.32
CA ASP A 27 -0.01 3.67 -6.99
C ASP A 27 0.09 3.38 -5.49
N SER A 28 0.73 2.25 -5.16
CA SER A 28 1.02 1.88 -3.79
C SER A 28 2.03 2.84 -3.18
N ARG A 29 1.63 3.56 -2.12
CA ARG A 29 2.43 4.63 -1.52
C ARG A 29 3.59 4.13 -0.64
N PHE A 30 3.43 2.97 0.00
CA PHE A 30 4.43 2.41 0.92
C PHE A 30 5.27 1.35 0.21
N ARG A 31 6.59 1.62 0.08
CA ARG A 31 7.54 0.79 -0.66
C ARG A 31 8.88 0.63 0.07
N ASN A 32 8.86 0.72 1.40
CA ASN A 32 10.03 0.44 2.25
C ASN A 32 10.26 -1.07 2.35
N TRP A 33 11.47 -1.47 2.74
CA TRP A 33 11.89 -2.87 2.81
C TRP A 33 12.24 -3.26 4.23
N VAL A 34 11.79 -4.44 4.66
CA VAL A 34 12.31 -5.10 5.86
C VAL A 34 13.64 -5.77 5.49
N THR A 35 14.72 -5.38 6.15
CA THR A 35 16.09 -5.88 5.88
C THR A 35 16.71 -6.45 7.16
N ALA A 36 17.72 -7.31 7.02
CA ALA A 36 18.31 -8.02 8.16
C ALA A 36 18.92 -7.08 9.22
N ASP A 37 19.48 -5.96 8.78
CA ASP A 37 20.17 -4.96 9.61
C ASP A 37 19.36 -3.68 9.82
N GLY A 38 18.31 -3.46 9.02
CA GLY A 38 17.53 -2.22 9.00
C GLY A 38 18.04 -1.19 8.00
N GLY A 39 19.01 -1.52 7.14
CA GLY A 39 19.40 -0.68 6.02
C GLY A 39 18.25 -0.44 5.03
N ALA A 40 18.36 0.61 4.21
CA ALA A 40 17.40 0.86 3.13
C ALA A 40 17.48 -0.25 2.07
N GLY A 41 16.32 -0.69 1.56
CA GLY A 41 16.26 -1.59 0.42
C GLY A 41 16.35 -0.85 -0.93
N PRO A 42 16.01 -1.52 -2.04
CA PRO A 42 16.00 -0.92 -3.39
C PRO A 42 15.13 0.34 -3.55
N SER A 43 14.19 0.57 -2.63
CA SER A 43 13.33 1.76 -2.62
C SER A 43 12.96 2.16 -1.20
N GLY A 44 12.50 3.40 -1.02
CA GLY A 44 12.03 3.89 0.28
C GLY A 44 13.17 4.23 1.23
N GLN A 45 12.89 4.18 2.53
CA GLN A 45 13.82 4.51 3.60
C GLN A 45 14.21 3.25 4.40
N GLY A 46 15.34 3.33 5.09
CA GLY A 46 15.76 2.32 6.07
C GLY A 46 15.02 2.44 7.41
N GLY A 47 15.51 1.74 8.42
CA GLY A 47 14.95 1.70 9.78
C GLY A 47 14.07 0.49 10.06
N PHE A 48 13.88 -0.41 9.10
CA PHE A 48 13.00 -1.58 9.20
C PHE A 48 13.80 -2.87 9.35
N ARG A 49 14.42 -3.07 10.52
CA ARG A 49 15.19 -4.29 10.83
C ARG A 49 14.27 -5.50 11.04
N ALA A 50 14.63 -6.66 10.50
CA ALA A 50 13.91 -7.91 10.70
C ALA A 50 13.99 -8.38 12.17
N GLU A 51 12.86 -8.34 12.88
CA GLU A 51 12.77 -8.64 14.32
C GLU A 51 11.44 -9.35 14.63
N PRO A 52 11.44 -10.40 15.48
CA PRO A 52 10.21 -11.05 15.93
C PRO A 52 9.28 -10.09 16.66
N GLY A 53 7.96 -10.21 16.44
CA GLY A 53 6.94 -9.41 17.13
C GLY A 53 6.84 -7.95 16.72
N ARG A 54 7.61 -7.49 15.72
CA ARG A 54 7.64 -6.09 15.28
C ARG A 54 6.70 -5.77 14.11
N TYR A 55 6.47 -6.73 13.23
CA TYR A 55 5.69 -6.54 12.00
C TYR A 55 4.36 -7.27 12.07
N HIS A 56 3.33 -6.69 11.46
CA HIS A 56 2.00 -7.28 11.35
C HIS A 56 1.52 -7.24 9.90
N LEU A 57 0.82 -8.29 9.49
CA LEU A 57 0.32 -8.45 8.14
C LEU A 57 -1.22 -8.27 8.13
N TYR A 58 -1.71 -7.24 7.44
CA TYR A 58 -3.14 -6.99 7.25
C TYR A 58 -3.57 -7.50 5.88
N VAL A 59 -4.47 -8.48 5.85
CA VAL A 59 -4.91 -9.17 4.62
C VAL A 59 -6.41 -9.42 4.60
N SER A 60 -6.94 -9.60 3.40
CA SER A 60 -8.26 -10.19 3.17
C SER A 60 -8.06 -11.50 2.42
N LEU A 61 -8.67 -12.58 2.92
CA LEU A 61 -8.62 -13.91 2.29
C LEU A 61 -9.30 -13.94 0.92
N ALA A 62 -10.13 -12.95 0.61
CA ALA A 62 -10.76 -12.81 -0.71
C ALA A 62 -9.85 -12.09 -1.73
N CYS A 63 -8.75 -11.46 -1.31
CA CYS A 63 -7.92 -10.67 -2.21
C CYS A 63 -6.77 -11.51 -2.81
N PRO A 64 -6.71 -11.69 -4.14
CA PRO A 64 -5.68 -12.52 -4.78
C PRO A 64 -4.27 -11.92 -4.69
N TRP A 65 -4.16 -10.61 -4.50
CA TRP A 65 -2.87 -9.94 -4.28
C TRP A 65 -2.33 -10.23 -2.88
N ALA A 66 -3.22 -10.20 -1.88
CA ALA A 66 -2.88 -10.49 -0.49
C ALA A 66 -2.54 -11.98 -0.30
N HIS A 67 -3.15 -12.89 -1.05
CA HIS A 67 -2.86 -14.33 -0.97
C HIS A 67 -1.41 -14.70 -1.36
N ARG A 68 -0.64 -13.80 -1.96
CA ARG A 68 0.74 -14.06 -2.40
C ARG A 68 1.80 -13.81 -1.31
N THR A 69 1.43 -13.20 -0.19
CA THR A 69 2.33 -12.88 0.92
C THR A 69 2.44 -14.05 1.87
#